data_AF-A0A9X3XGJ1-F1
#
_entry.id   AF-A0A9X3XGJ1-F1
#
_cell.length_a   1.000
_cell.length_b   1.000
_cell.length_c   1.000
_cell.angle_alpha   90.00
_cell.angle_beta   90.00
_cell.angle_gamma   90.00
#
_symmetry.space_group_name_H-M   'P 1'
#
loop_
_entity.id
_entity.type
_entity.pdbx_description
1 polymer ?
#
loop_
_entity_poly.entity_id
_entity_poly.type
_entity_poly.pdbx_seq_one_letter_code
_entity_poly.pdbx_strand_id
1 'polypeptide(L)'
;MLCSSWGSARRCDGRSSSRCTSITSHGTHACVALLVARSKSDQEGAGDEVPVHAAPGSLCPVAALRAWLDAAAITSGPVFRSVDRWGRVGHAALSARAVASVIKRAARRVGLDPRELAGHSLRAGFATTAAGQGANMAELGRITRHASEGMLRRYIRAGTLFDRDPLRGVLVR
;
A
#
# COMPACT_ATOMS: atom_id res chain seq x y z
N MET A 1 7.60 19.52 0.31
CA MET A 1 6.33 20.02 -0.26
C MET A 1 5.23 19.05 0.14
N LEU A 2 4.47 19.39 1.16
CA LEU A 2 3.37 18.58 1.69
C LEU A 2 2.19 18.65 0.70
N CYS A 3 1.62 17.49 0.40
CA CYS A 3 0.43 17.32 -0.45
C CYS A 3 -0.79 17.80 0.38
N SER A 4 -0.98 19.12 0.53
CA SER A 4 -1.94 19.74 1.47
C SER A 4 -3.21 20.31 0.85
N SER A 5 -3.43 20.20 -0.47
CA SER A 5 -4.68 20.63 -1.11
C SER A 5 -5.57 19.43 -1.44
N TRP A 6 -6.67 19.27 -0.70
CA TRP A 6 -7.71 18.27 -0.92
C TRP A 6 -8.66 18.80 -2.01
N GLY A 7 -8.68 18.18 -3.18
CA GLY A 7 -9.48 18.57 -4.34
C GLY A 7 -10.67 17.65 -4.56
N SER A 8 -11.84 18.23 -4.81
CA SER A 8 -13.17 17.63 -5.00
C SER A 8 -13.22 16.15 -5.48
N ALA A 9 -13.72 15.28 -4.60
CA ALA A 9 -14.11 13.90 -4.92
C ALA A 9 -15.31 13.87 -5.89
N ARG A 10 -15.23 13.06 -6.94
CA ARG A 10 -16.42 12.70 -7.74
C ARG A 10 -17.13 11.52 -7.09
N ARG A 11 -18.38 11.77 -6.69
CA ARG A 11 -19.31 10.82 -6.06
C ARG A 11 -19.63 9.67 -7.02
N CYS A 12 -19.48 8.43 -6.56
CA CYS A 12 -19.92 7.24 -7.30
C CYS A 12 -21.42 7.05 -7.07
N ASP A 13 -22.23 7.08 -8.12
CA ASP A 13 -23.67 6.81 -8.03
C ASP A 13 -23.96 5.31 -7.95
N GLY A 14 -24.83 4.95 -7.01
CA GLY A 14 -25.89 3.96 -7.17
C GLY A 14 -25.54 2.48 -7.44
N ARG A 15 -25.52 1.71 -6.35
CA ARG A 15 -26.19 0.38 -6.23
C ARG A 15 -25.65 -0.77 -7.11
N SER A 16 -24.53 -1.36 -6.70
CA SER A 16 -24.34 -2.83 -6.64
C SER A 16 -22.94 -3.20 -6.12
N SER A 17 -22.91 -4.22 -5.27
CA SER A 17 -21.76 -4.85 -4.58
C SER A 17 -20.34 -4.33 -4.85
N SER A 18 -19.79 -3.68 -3.81
CA SER A 18 -18.38 -3.74 -3.41
C SER A 18 -17.35 -3.64 -4.53
N ARG A 19 -17.13 -2.46 -5.12
CA ARG A 19 -15.96 -2.13 -5.97
C ARG A 19 -16.05 -0.71 -6.56
N CYS A 20 -15.44 0.28 -5.92
CA CYS A 20 -15.03 1.53 -6.57
C CYS A 20 -13.71 1.98 -5.95
N THR A 21 -12.65 2.09 -6.76
CA THR A 21 -11.38 2.71 -6.37
C THR A 21 -11.18 3.85 -7.35
N SER A 22 -11.76 5.01 -7.06
CA SER A 22 -11.44 6.22 -7.81
C SER A 22 -10.03 6.69 -7.44
N ILE A 23 -9.32 7.18 -8.45
CA ILE A 23 -8.02 7.81 -8.29
C ILE A 23 -8.22 9.32 -8.38
N THR A 24 -7.81 10.04 -7.35
CA THR A 24 -7.77 11.51 -7.37
C THR A 24 -6.32 11.95 -7.40
N SER A 25 -5.90 12.56 -8.51
CA SER A 25 -4.58 13.18 -8.63
C SER A 25 -4.58 14.54 -7.94
N HIS A 26 -3.73 14.72 -6.93
CA HIS A 26 -3.62 15.96 -6.18
C HIS A 26 -2.26 16.60 -6.45
N GLY A 27 -2.22 17.70 -7.23
CA GLY A 27 -1.01 18.49 -7.47
C GLY A 27 0.11 17.77 -8.25
N THR A 28 0.87 18.54 -9.02
CA THR A 28 2.12 18.20 -9.74
C THR A 28 2.68 16.79 -9.52
N HIS A 29 2.27 15.80 -10.34
CA HIS A 29 2.84 14.45 -10.54
C HIS A 29 3.35 13.60 -9.34
N ALA A 30 3.27 14.08 -8.10
CA ALA A 30 4.09 13.64 -6.97
C ALA A 30 3.30 12.83 -5.94
N CYS A 31 1.97 12.92 -5.94
CA CYS A 31 1.10 12.10 -5.10
C CYS A 31 -0.17 11.69 -5.86
N VAL A 32 -0.70 10.53 -5.52
CA VAL A 32 -1.99 10.01 -5.98
C VAL A 32 -2.79 9.51 -4.78
N ALA A 33 -4.06 9.85 -4.67
CA ALA A 33 -4.94 9.31 -3.64
C ALA A 33 -5.72 8.11 -4.18
N LEU A 34 -5.68 6.99 -3.46
CA LEU A 34 -6.45 5.78 -3.75
C LEU A 34 -7.65 5.67 -2.81
N LEU A 35 -8.87 5.61 -3.35
CA LEU A 35 -10.05 5.35 -2.56
C LEU A 35 -10.18 3.86 -2.20
N VAL A 36 -10.19 3.57 -0.90
CA VAL A 36 -10.57 2.29 -0.33
C VAL A 36 -12.04 2.38 0.07
N ALA A 37 -12.95 1.99 -0.82
CA ALA A 37 -14.40 2.16 -0.61
C ALA A 37 -14.99 1.35 0.57
N ARG A 38 -14.32 0.30 1.04
CA ARG A 38 -14.70 -0.42 2.25
C ARG A 38 -13.48 -1.11 2.84
N SER A 39 -13.39 -1.13 4.17
CA SER A 39 -12.39 -1.88 4.91
C SER A 39 -13.02 -2.72 6.00
N LYS A 40 -12.26 -3.67 6.59
CA LYS A 40 -12.75 -4.48 7.71
C LYS A 40 -13.18 -3.64 8.92
N SER A 41 -12.56 -2.49 9.12
CA SER A 41 -12.86 -1.55 10.22
C SER A 41 -13.89 -0.48 9.84
N ASP A 42 -14.27 -0.39 8.56
CA ASP A 42 -15.24 0.57 8.04
C ASP A 42 -16.58 -0.15 7.82
N GLN A 43 -17.30 -0.35 8.91
CA GLN A 43 -18.59 -1.07 8.92
C GLN A 43 -19.71 -0.25 8.25
N GLU A 44 -19.59 1.08 8.28
CA GLU A 44 -20.55 2.02 7.69
C GLU A 44 -20.30 2.26 6.20
N GLY A 45 -19.10 1.92 5.69
CA GLY A 45 -18.75 2.05 4.27
C GLY A 45 -18.51 3.51 3.85
N ALA A 46 -18.02 4.34 4.77
CA ALA A 46 -17.69 5.73 4.49
C ALA A 46 -16.57 5.85 3.43
N GLY A 47 -15.71 4.84 3.34
CA GLY A 47 -14.53 4.85 2.49
C GLY A 47 -13.41 5.71 3.07
N ASP A 48 -12.19 5.42 2.64
CA ASP A 48 -10.99 6.13 3.11
C ASP A 48 -10.00 6.34 1.97
N GLU A 49 -9.31 7.47 1.96
CA GLU A 49 -8.32 7.80 0.95
C GLU A 49 -6.91 7.50 1.44
N VAL A 50 -6.19 6.68 0.67
CA VAL A 50 -4.80 6.31 0.96
C VAL A 50 -3.88 7.10 0.03
N PRO A 51 -3.02 7.98 0.57
CA PRO A 51 -2.05 8.69 -0.25
C PRO A 51 -0.92 7.75 -0.70
N VAL A 52 -0.56 7.84 -1.97
CA VAL A 52 0.57 7.16 -2.59
C VAL A 52 1.51 8.22 -3.14
N HIS A 53 2.73 8.25 -2.60
CA HIS A 53 3.74 9.23 -2.99
C HIS A 53 4.63 8.69 -4.11
N ALA A 54 4.99 9.54 -5.06
CA ALA A 54 6.01 9.24 -6.04
C ALA A 54 7.35 9.04 -5.33
N ALA A 55 8.14 8.09 -5.81
CA ALA A 55 9.50 7.85 -5.38
C ALA A 55 10.44 7.99 -6.59
N PRO A 56 11.70 8.41 -6.41
CA PRO A 56 12.66 8.41 -7.50
C PRO A 56 12.98 6.97 -7.95
N GLY A 57 13.39 6.83 -9.21
CA GLY A 57 13.86 5.56 -9.77
C GLY A 57 12.78 4.63 -10.33
N SER A 58 13.19 3.41 -10.70
CA SER A 58 12.37 2.42 -11.40
C SER A 58 11.28 1.77 -10.55
N LEU A 59 11.33 1.96 -9.22
CA LEU A 59 10.37 1.41 -8.27
C LEU A 59 9.30 2.43 -7.83
N CYS A 60 9.13 3.51 -8.59
CA CYS A 60 8.14 4.54 -8.29
C CYS A 60 6.71 3.97 -8.32
N PRO A 61 5.96 3.96 -7.19
CA PRO A 61 4.63 3.38 -7.15
C PRO A 61 3.61 4.18 -7.95
N VAL A 62 3.74 5.51 -8.01
CA VAL A 62 2.88 6.38 -8.83
C VAL A 62 3.09 6.11 -10.31
N ALA A 63 4.34 5.97 -10.76
CA ALA A 63 4.65 5.65 -12.16
C ALA A 63 4.14 4.25 -12.53
N ALA A 64 4.40 3.25 -11.68
CA ALA A 64 3.91 1.88 -11.89
C ALA A 64 2.38 1.81 -11.94
N LEU A 65 1.70 2.56 -11.06
CA LEU A 65 0.24 2.63 -11.05
C LEU A 65 -0.31 3.26 -12.34
N ARG A 66 0.29 4.37 -12.81
CA ARG A 66 -0.12 5.01 -14.08
C ARG A 66 0.06 4.07 -15.27
N ALA A 67 1.25 3.48 -15.40
CA ALA A 67 1.53 2.51 -16.46
C ALA A 67 0.55 1.33 -16.46
N TRP A 68 0.13 0.88 -15.28
CA TRP A 68 -0.90 -0.16 -15.15
C TRP A 68 -2.27 0.31 -15.63
N LEU A 69 -2.73 1.50 -15.22
CA LEU A 69 -4.03 2.03 -15.63
C LEU A 69 -4.12 2.21 -17.15
N ASP A 70 -3.04 2.71 -17.75
CA ASP A 70 -2.92 2.91 -19.19
C ASP A 70 -2.95 1.57 -19.92
N ALA A 71 -2.12 0.61 -19.52
CA ALA A 71 -2.05 -0.71 -20.14
C ALA A 71 -3.35 -1.53 -19.98
N ALA A 72 -4.08 -1.33 -18.88
CA ALA A 72 -5.34 -2.01 -18.59
C ALA A 72 -6.58 -1.23 -19.06
N ALA A 73 -6.40 -0.05 -19.66
CA ALA A 73 -7.46 0.87 -20.09
C ALA A 73 -8.53 1.12 -19.00
N ILE A 74 -8.08 1.32 -17.75
CA ILE A 74 -8.96 1.48 -16.60
C ILE A 74 -9.32 2.95 -16.42
N THR A 75 -10.57 3.30 -16.67
CA THR A 75 -11.13 4.64 -16.43
C THR A 75 -12.02 4.71 -15.18
N SER A 76 -12.55 3.57 -14.72
CA SER A 76 -13.44 3.49 -13.56
C SER A 76 -13.41 2.09 -12.90
N GLY A 77 -14.01 1.97 -11.72
CA GLY A 77 -14.15 0.69 -11.02
C GLY A 77 -12.90 0.26 -10.23
N PRO A 78 -12.58 -1.04 -10.15
CA PRO A 78 -11.43 -1.52 -9.40
C PRO A 78 -10.13 -1.21 -10.14
N VAL A 79 -9.16 -0.62 -9.43
CA VAL A 79 -7.81 -0.37 -9.96
C VAL A 79 -7.06 -1.68 -10.17
N PHE A 80 -7.03 -2.57 -9.18
CA PHE A 80 -6.41 -3.89 -9.33
C PHE A 80 -7.44 -4.89 -9.84
N ARG A 81 -7.33 -5.27 -11.12
CA ARG A 81 -8.26 -6.19 -11.77
C ARG A 81 -7.64 -7.57 -11.97
N SER A 82 -8.49 -8.59 -12.09
CA SER A 82 -8.03 -9.94 -12.42
C SER A 82 -7.41 -9.99 -13.80
N VAL A 83 -6.31 -10.74 -13.95
CA VAL A 83 -5.65 -10.99 -15.24
C VAL A 83 -5.63 -12.48 -15.47
N ASP A 84 -6.12 -12.92 -16.63
CA ASP A 84 -6.13 -14.34 -16.98
C ASP A 84 -4.75 -14.83 -17.46
N ARG A 85 -4.64 -16.14 -17.74
CA ARG A 85 -3.37 -16.75 -18.17
C ARG A 85 -2.88 -16.28 -19.55
N TRP A 86 -3.73 -15.62 -20.32
CA TRP A 86 -3.43 -15.08 -21.65
C TRP A 86 -3.16 -13.56 -21.59
N GLY A 87 -3.13 -12.96 -20.39
CA GLY A 87 -2.86 -11.54 -20.21
C GLY A 87 -4.08 -10.65 -20.39
N ARG A 88 -5.30 -11.20 -20.50
CA ARG A 88 -6.50 -10.37 -20.61
C ARG A 88 -6.92 -9.85 -19.24
N VAL A 89 -7.22 -8.57 -19.18
CA VAL A 89 -7.69 -7.90 -17.96
C VAL A 89 -9.21 -8.01 -17.87
N GLY A 90 -9.71 -8.61 -16.80
CA GLY A 90 -11.14 -8.71 -16.51
C GLY A 90 -11.69 -7.45 -15.85
N HIS A 91 -13.00 -7.42 -15.56
CA HIS A 91 -13.66 -6.30 -14.87
C HIS A 91 -13.74 -6.48 -13.34
N ALA A 92 -13.52 -7.70 -12.85
CA ALA A 92 -13.57 -8.01 -11.42
C ALA A 92 -12.30 -7.53 -10.70
N ALA A 93 -12.46 -7.15 -9.43
CA ALA A 93 -11.32 -6.86 -8.57
C ALA A 93 -10.45 -8.09 -8.37
N LEU A 94 -9.15 -7.84 -8.25
CA LEU A 94 -8.16 -8.84 -7.90
C LEU A 94 -8.43 -9.38 -6.49
N SER A 95 -8.45 -10.70 -6.34
CA SER A 95 -8.67 -11.33 -5.04
C SER A 95 -7.43 -11.24 -4.15
N ALA A 96 -7.63 -11.27 -2.82
CA ALA A 96 -6.51 -11.30 -1.86
C ALA A 96 -5.56 -12.49 -2.10
N ARG A 97 -6.10 -13.65 -2.51
CA ARG A 97 -5.31 -14.83 -2.88
C ARG A 97 -4.43 -14.57 -4.11
N ALA A 98 -4.96 -13.86 -5.11
CA ALA A 98 -4.21 -13.50 -6.30
C ALA A 98 -3.08 -12.49 -5.97
N VAL A 99 -3.35 -11.50 -5.12
CA VAL A 99 -2.33 -10.57 -4.60
C VAL A 99 -1.21 -11.34 -3.89
N ALA A 100 -1.55 -12.25 -2.97
CA ALA A 100 -0.56 -13.07 -2.28
C ALA A 100 0.29 -13.90 -3.26
N SER A 101 -0.34 -14.42 -4.32
CA SER A 101 0.36 -15.20 -5.36
C SER A 101 1.30 -14.33 -6.20
N VAL A 102 0.95 -13.07 -6.47
CA VAL A 102 1.83 -12.09 -7.14
C VAL A 102 3.05 -11.80 -6.28
N ILE A 103 2.87 -11.50 -4.99
CA ILE A 103 3.95 -11.23 -4.05
C ILE A 103 4.91 -12.42 -3.95
N LYS A 104 4.36 -13.63 -3.78
CA LYS A 104 5.16 -14.87 -3.73
C LYS A 104 5.93 -15.15 -5.01
N ARG A 105 5.38 -14.80 -6.19
CA ARG A 105 6.11 -14.90 -7.47
C ARG A 105 7.24 -13.89 -7.55
N ALA A 106 7.01 -12.65 -7.12
CA ALA A 106 8.05 -11.62 -7.09
C ALA A 106 9.21 -12.02 -6.16
N ALA A 107 8.90 -12.56 -4.99
CA ALA A 107 9.89 -13.07 -4.03
C ALA A 107 10.81 -14.13 -4.65
N ARG A 108 10.25 -15.13 -5.35
CA ARG A 108 11.05 -16.16 -6.04
C ARG A 108 12.00 -15.58 -7.06
N ARG A 109 11.59 -14.54 -7.80
CA ARG A 109 12.44 -13.91 -8.83
C ARG A 109 13.66 -13.22 -8.25
N VAL A 110 13.60 -12.81 -6.99
CA VAL A 110 14.71 -12.16 -6.27
C VAL A 110 15.40 -13.12 -5.28
N GLY A 111 15.12 -14.42 -5.37
CA GLY A 111 15.78 -15.45 -4.54
C GLY A 111 15.26 -15.56 -3.09
N LEU A 112 14.14 -14.92 -2.74
CA LEU A 112 13.54 -15.01 -1.40
C LEU A 112 12.60 -16.22 -1.28
N ASP A 113 12.54 -16.84 -0.09
CA ASP A 113 11.59 -17.92 0.19
C ASP A 113 10.15 -17.36 0.30
N PRO A 114 9.22 -17.74 -0.57
CA PRO A 114 7.83 -17.30 -0.50
C PRO A 114 7.06 -17.77 0.74
N ARG A 115 7.58 -18.74 1.49
CA ARG A 115 7.00 -19.23 2.75
C ARG A 115 7.18 -18.21 3.88
N GLU A 116 8.21 -17.37 3.79
CA GLU A 116 8.49 -16.30 4.75
C GLU A 116 7.62 -15.05 4.51
N LEU A 117 6.93 -14.97 3.36
CA LEU A 117 6.05 -13.87 3.00
C LEU A 117 4.57 -14.23 3.21
N ALA A 118 3.99 -13.62 4.23
CA ALA A 118 2.56 -13.63 4.52
C ALA A 118 1.88 -12.34 4.06
N GLY A 119 0.54 -12.33 4.03
CA GLY A 119 -0.25 -11.15 3.62
C GLY A 119 0.02 -9.88 4.45
N HIS A 120 0.59 -10.01 5.65
CA HIS A 120 0.98 -8.90 6.51
C HIS A 120 2.45 -8.52 6.42
N SER A 121 3.31 -9.30 5.76
CA SER A 121 4.76 -9.09 5.76
C SER A 121 5.16 -7.75 5.12
N LEU A 122 4.49 -7.34 4.04
CA LEU A 122 4.76 -6.04 3.40
C LEU A 122 4.36 -4.85 4.28
N ARG A 123 3.22 -4.96 4.98
CA ARG A 123 2.76 -3.92 5.92
C ARG A 123 3.69 -3.84 7.13
N ALA A 124 4.16 -4.97 7.63
CA ALA A 124 5.15 -5.05 8.70
C ALA A 124 6.47 -4.39 8.27
N GLY A 125 7.03 -4.79 7.13
CA GLY A 125 8.28 -4.23 6.59
C GLY A 125 8.19 -2.74 6.33
N PHE A 126 7.06 -2.25 5.79
CA PHE A 126 6.80 -0.81 5.66
C PHE A 126 6.82 -0.09 7.01
N ALA A 127 6.09 -0.60 8.01
CA ALA A 127 6.04 0.00 9.33
C ALA A 127 7.41 0.04 10.01
N THR A 128 8.17 -1.06 9.94
CA THR A 128 9.53 -1.14 10.48
C THR A 128 10.47 -0.15 9.79
N THR A 129 10.46 -0.10 8.45
CA THR A 129 11.35 0.79 7.68
C THR A 129 11.04 2.25 7.95
N ALA A 130 9.76 2.63 7.90
CA ALA A 130 9.33 4.01 8.15
C ALA A 130 9.67 4.47 9.58
N ALA A 131 9.47 3.60 10.58
CA ALA A 131 9.86 3.89 11.95
C ALA A 131 11.39 3.99 12.12
N GLY A 132 12.15 3.14 11.43
CA GLY A 132 13.62 3.20 11.38
C GLY A 132 14.12 4.54 10.81
N GLN A 133 13.41 5.10 9.83
CA GLN A 133 13.67 6.42 9.24
C GLN A 133 13.10 7.60 10.06
N GLY A 134 12.55 7.35 11.24
CA GLY A 134 12.08 8.41 12.15
C GLY A 134 10.69 8.97 11.84
N ALA A 135 9.87 8.25 11.05
CA ALA A 135 8.49 8.68 10.80
C ALA A 135 7.70 8.83 12.11
N ASN A 136 6.82 9.83 12.16
CA ASN A 136 5.96 10.07 13.32
C ASN A 136 5.01 8.88 13.51
N MET A 137 4.91 8.39 14.74
CA MET A 137 4.11 7.19 15.09
C MET A 137 2.61 7.37 14.86
N ALA A 138 2.06 8.57 15.05
CA ALA A 138 0.66 8.87 14.78
C ALA A 138 0.38 8.87 13.27
N GLU A 139 1.26 9.48 12.47
CA GLU A 139 1.15 9.47 11.01
C GLU A 139 1.31 8.07 10.43
N LEU A 140 2.29 7.31 10.94
CA LEU A 140 2.52 5.93 10.57
C LEU A 140 1.33 5.05 10.98
N GLY A 141 0.74 5.29 12.16
CA GLY A 141 -0.48 4.65 12.62
C GLY A 141 -1.67 4.90 11.69
N ARG A 142 -1.83 6.13 11.20
CA ARG A 142 -2.84 6.52 10.21
C ARG A 142 -2.66 5.80 8.88
N ILE A 143 -1.46 5.85 8.30
CA ILE A 143 -1.16 5.22 6.99
C ILE A 143 -1.29 3.69 7.08
N THR A 144 -0.76 3.10 8.14
CA THR A 144 -0.85 1.65 8.34
C THR A 144 -2.23 1.21 8.77
N ARG A 145 -3.07 2.09 9.32
CA ARG A 145 -4.39 1.78 9.92
C ARG A 145 -4.26 0.84 11.11
N HIS A 146 -3.44 1.21 12.08
CA HIS A 146 -3.44 0.58 13.41
C HIS A 146 -4.29 1.42 14.37
N ALA A 147 -5.16 0.76 15.13
CA ALA A 147 -6.06 1.43 16.07
C ALA A 147 -5.33 1.99 17.30
N SER A 148 -4.10 1.56 17.57
CA SER A 148 -3.28 2.12 18.65
C SER A 148 -1.80 2.08 18.32
N GLU A 149 -1.06 3.02 18.90
CA GLU A 149 0.40 3.06 18.82
C GLU A 149 1.03 1.79 19.41
N GLY A 150 0.43 1.24 20.48
CA GLY A 150 0.87 -0.01 21.10
C GLY A 150 0.85 -1.20 20.12
N MET A 151 -0.16 -1.29 19.24
CA MET A 151 -0.18 -2.31 18.18
C MET A 151 0.90 -2.07 17.14
N LEU A 152 1.12 -0.82 16.73
CA LEU A 152 2.16 -0.46 15.76
C LEU A 152 3.56 -0.78 16.29
N ARG A 153 3.83 -0.52 17.57
CA ARG A 153 5.12 -0.81 18.22
C ARG A 153 5.50 -2.29 18.21
N ARG A 154 4.53 -3.21 18.16
CA ARG A 154 4.81 -4.66 18.04
C ARG A 154 5.50 -5.01 16.71
N TYR A 155 5.19 -4.30 15.64
CA TYR A 155 5.84 -4.49 14.33
C TYR A 155 7.26 -3.90 14.28
N ILE A 156 7.49 -2.81 15.01
CA ILE A 156 8.79 -2.11 15.01
C ILE A 156 9.81 -2.88 15.85
N ARG A 157 9.42 -3.32 17.06
CA ARG A 157 10.32 -4.04 17.98
C ARG A 157 10.90 -5.32 17.40
N ALA A 158 10.17 -6.02 16.53
CA ALA A 158 10.65 -7.24 15.89
C ALA A 158 11.74 -6.98 14.84
N GLY A 159 11.75 -5.80 14.21
CA GLY A 159 12.70 -5.48 13.13
C GLY A 159 13.89 -4.63 13.55
N THR A 160 13.82 -3.93 14.70
CA THR A 160 14.89 -3.03 15.16
C THR A 160 15.80 -3.63 16.23
N LEU A 161 15.74 -4.96 16.47
CA LEU A 161 16.51 -5.64 17.52
C LEU A 161 18.02 -5.39 17.42
N PHE A 162 18.56 -5.19 16.21
CA PHE A 162 19.98 -4.91 15.98
C PHE A 162 20.29 -3.46 15.56
N ASP A 163 19.31 -2.72 15.03
CA ASP A 163 19.52 -1.35 14.56
C ASP A 163 19.57 -0.31 15.69
N ARG A 164 18.87 -0.59 16.80
CA ARG A 164 18.82 0.24 18.00
C ARG A 164 19.39 -0.47 19.23
N ASP A 165 20.36 -1.36 19.02
CA ASP A 165 21.13 -1.94 20.11
C ASP A 165 22.01 -0.83 20.73
N PRO A 166 21.86 -0.49 22.03
CA PRO A 166 22.76 0.44 22.70
C PRO A 166 24.23 -0.02 22.72
N LEU A 167 24.50 -1.29 22.43
CA LEU A 167 25.84 -1.86 22.28
C LEU A 167 26.39 -1.75 20.85
N ARG A 168 25.61 -1.22 19.90
CA ARG A 168 26.03 -1.02 18.51
C ARG A 168 27.19 -0.02 18.46
N GLY A 169 28.39 -0.51 18.13
CA GLY A 169 29.63 0.27 18.12
C GLY A 169 30.45 0.21 19.40
N VAL A 170 29.98 -0.46 20.45
CA VAL A 170 30.71 -0.66 21.72
C VAL A 170 31.63 -1.89 21.66
N LEU A 171 31.27 -2.90 20.84
CA LEU A 171 31.97 -4.19 20.78
C LEU A 171 32.85 -4.38 19.53
N VAL A 172 33.09 -3.34 18.74
CA VAL A 172 34.06 -3.42 17.62
C VAL A 172 35.42 -2.97 18.15
N ARG A 173 36.27 -3.95 18.47
CA ARG A 173 37.71 -3.80 18.72
C ARG A 173 38.47 -4.79 17.85
#